data_AF-A0A7G1IMS5-F1
#
_entry.id   AF-A0A7G1IMS5-F1
#
_cell.length_a   1.000
_cell.length_b   1.000
_cell.length_c   1.000
_cell.angle_alpha   90.00
_cell.angle_beta   90.00
_cell.angle_gamma   90.00
#
_symmetry.space_group_name_H-M   'P 1'
#
loop_
_entity.id
_entity.type
_entity.pdbx_description
1 polymer ?
#
loop_
_entity_poly.entity_id
_entity_poly.type
_entity_poly.pdbx_seq_one_letter_code
_entity_poly.pdbx_strand_id
1 'polypeptide(L)'
;MPAEHAALLLARIAVNGQPLATRFTDAAIDANDAAGNYVTELSAAAQPSLYASYALLHKVVRLMRVHGVTALDDLRWLLDNAADVGVLAFGDLPVSAEPPTDLFGDWLALARLRLLRATVPSAPELLRLGSKPASTLAQLRTAAADFGLSADDLAKLDAGRRAPYRDLRFLARLCAAAAQIKRLGVSAATCFAWADRDTDAAQADIARQIRQTAKSKYEAAAWLSTVTPMQDNMREHKRDGLLAHLIEKSLRIESPSVTVDGTVYANRKYWRNSEDVFNYFLIDVDMSACQLTSRIQEAISAVQTFVQRCFLNVEKPEVLISGAERADQVSLDAWSQWKWMKNYRIWEANRKIFLYPENWIEPALRDDKSPFFVELENELLQGKLPTRGPRPRCATTWRRCTRCTTSRWSGCITTSTTTRPSTTCRRRSTGCMSSGAPRPIPRPTSTAASTSTPGCGRPGSVSTSISPVSTSCRWCITVRCTCFGW
;
A
#
# COMPACT_ATOMS: atom_id res chain seq x y z
N MET A 1 -52.04 -34.32 0.07
CA MET A 1 -51.58 -34.37 -1.33
C MET A 1 -52.83 -34.28 -2.18
N PRO A 2 -52.87 -33.48 -3.26
CA PRO A 2 -54.04 -33.42 -4.13
C PRO A 2 -54.32 -34.79 -4.77
N ALA A 3 -55.59 -35.07 -5.09
CA ALA A 3 -56.00 -36.38 -5.62
C ALA A 3 -55.30 -36.75 -6.94
N GLU A 4 -55.06 -35.76 -7.80
CA GLU A 4 -54.39 -35.95 -9.09
C GLU A 4 -52.93 -36.39 -8.95
N HIS A 5 -52.19 -35.84 -7.99
CA HIS A 5 -50.82 -36.27 -7.69
C HIS A 5 -50.79 -37.70 -7.16
N ALA A 6 -51.74 -38.05 -6.30
CA ALA A 6 -51.84 -39.42 -5.77
C ALA A 6 -52.15 -40.42 -6.89
N ALA A 7 -53.12 -40.12 -7.76
CA ALA A 7 -53.44 -40.95 -8.92
C ALA A 7 -52.23 -41.15 -9.86
N LEU A 8 -51.48 -40.08 -10.12
CA LEU A 8 -50.29 -40.15 -10.97
C LEU A 8 -49.19 -41.03 -10.36
N LEU A 9 -48.91 -40.89 -9.06
CA LEU A 9 -47.90 -41.70 -8.35
C LEU A 9 -48.31 -43.18 -8.32
N LEU A 10 -49.58 -43.47 -8.03
CA LEU A 10 -50.09 -44.84 -7.97
C LEU A 10 -50.03 -45.54 -9.33
N ALA A 11 -50.24 -44.81 -10.42
CA ALA A 11 -50.18 -45.34 -11.77
C ALA A 11 -48.75 -45.53 -12.31
N ARG A 12 -47.80 -44.65 -11.94
CA ARG A 12 -46.47 -44.60 -12.56
C ARG A 12 -45.35 -45.22 -11.74
N ILE A 13 -45.52 -45.36 -10.42
CA ILE A 13 -44.51 -46.01 -9.57
C ILE A 13 -44.84 -47.50 -9.46
N ALA A 14 -43.81 -48.33 -9.49
CA ALA A 14 -43.93 -49.77 -9.38
C ALA A 14 -42.95 -50.33 -8.36
N VAL A 15 -43.34 -51.40 -7.67
CA VAL A 15 -42.46 -52.22 -6.83
C VAL A 15 -42.37 -53.61 -7.46
N ASN A 16 -41.15 -54.09 -7.73
CA ASN A 16 -40.91 -55.36 -8.42
C ASN A 16 -41.66 -55.47 -9.76
N GLY A 17 -41.72 -54.37 -10.52
CA GLY A 17 -42.37 -54.31 -11.85
C GLY A 17 -43.90 -54.26 -11.84
N GLN A 18 -44.54 -54.26 -10.67
CA GLN A 18 -46.00 -54.13 -10.55
C GLN A 18 -46.38 -52.71 -10.10
N PRO A 19 -47.30 -52.01 -10.80
CA PRO A 19 -47.77 -50.69 -10.39
C PRO A 19 -48.37 -50.69 -8.98
N LEU A 20 -48.16 -49.59 -8.24
CA LEU A 20 -48.74 -49.43 -6.91
C LEU A 20 -50.27 -49.53 -6.93
N ALA A 21 -50.92 -48.99 -7.97
CA ALA A 21 -52.38 -49.06 -8.12
C ALA A 21 -52.89 -50.51 -8.04
N THR A 22 -52.29 -51.43 -8.78
CA THR A 22 -52.66 -52.85 -8.79
C THR A 22 -52.47 -53.52 -7.43
N ARG A 23 -51.46 -53.07 -6.65
CA ARG A 23 -51.18 -53.60 -5.31
C ARG A 23 -52.17 -53.11 -4.26
N PHE A 24 -52.61 -51.86 -4.34
CA PHE A 24 -53.58 -51.29 -3.39
C PHE A 24 -55.03 -51.65 -3.71
N THR A 25 -55.31 -52.12 -4.93
CA THR A 25 -56.64 -52.61 -5.35
C THR A 25 -56.71 -54.14 -5.43
N ASP A 26 -55.76 -54.85 -4.84
CA ASP A 26 -55.76 -56.31 -4.83
C ASP A 26 -56.95 -56.81 -4.00
N ALA A 27 -57.84 -57.57 -4.63
CA ALA A 27 -59.04 -58.10 -3.99
C ALA A 27 -58.74 -59.03 -2.79
N ALA A 28 -57.50 -59.54 -2.70
CA ALA A 28 -57.04 -60.32 -1.56
C ALA A 28 -56.90 -59.49 -0.25
N ILE A 29 -56.84 -58.16 -0.34
CA ILE A 29 -56.76 -57.27 0.83
C ILE A 29 -58.11 -57.22 1.57
N ASP A 30 -59.22 -57.19 0.82
CA ASP A 30 -60.58 -57.08 1.36
C ASP A 30 -61.34 -58.41 1.36
N ALA A 31 -60.66 -59.52 1.03
CA ALA A 31 -61.27 -60.85 1.01
C ALA A 31 -61.73 -61.23 2.43
N ASN A 32 -63.02 -61.56 2.57
CA ASN A 32 -63.61 -62.03 3.81
C ASN A 32 -64.00 -63.51 3.73
N ASP A 33 -63.84 -64.24 4.82
CA ASP A 33 -64.34 -65.60 4.97
C ASP A 33 -65.88 -65.60 5.11
N ALA A 34 -66.49 -66.80 5.12
CA ALA A 34 -67.94 -66.94 5.26
C ALA A 34 -68.49 -66.43 6.62
N ALA A 35 -67.61 -66.14 7.59
CA ALA A 35 -67.95 -65.55 8.88
C ALA A 35 -67.75 -64.02 8.92
N GLY A 36 -67.31 -63.41 7.82
CA GLY A 36 -67.07 -61.97 7.71
C GLY A 36 -65.74 -61.50 8.28
N ASN A 37 -64.80 -62.40 8.56
CA ASN A 37 -63.44 -62.04 8.97
C ASN A 37 -62.53 -61.91 7.75
N TYR A 38 -61.61 -60.96 7.78
CA TYR A 38 -60.58 -60.83 6.75
C TYR A 38 -59.74 -62.11 6.65
N VAL A 39 -59.66 -62.68 5.45
CA VAL A 39 -58.94 -63.92 5.13
C VAL A 39 -57.43 -63.74 5.29
N THR A 40 -56.96 -62.53 5.04
CA THR A 40 -55.53 -62.22 4.99
C THR A 40 -55.18 -61.29 6.14
N GLU A 41 -54.26 -61.71 7.01
CA GLU A 41 -53.75 -60.86 8.08
C GLU A 41 -52.99 -59.66 7.47
N LEU A 42 -53.37 -58.43 7.87
CA LEU A 42 -52.61 -57.22 7.53
C LEU A 42 -51.39 -57.11 8.46
N SER A 43 -50.35 -57.87 8.13
CA SER A 43 -49.04 -57.77 8.78
C SER A 43 -47.92 -57.67 7.75
N ALA A 44 -46.79 -57.06 8.15
CA ALA A 44 -45.62 -56.93 7.27
C ALA A 44 -45.04 -58.29 6.86
N ALA A 45 -45.26 -59.34 7.67
CA ALA A 45 -44.85 -60.71 7.38
C ALA A 45 -45.79 -61.40 6.38
N ALA A 46 -47.11 -61.18 6.51
CA ALA A 46 -48.11 -61.78 5.65
C ALA A 46 -48.22 -61.07 4.28
N GLN A 47 -47.99 -59.75 4.23
CA GLN A 47 -48.08 -58.95 2.99
C GLN A 47 -46.87 -58.03 2.78
N PRO A 48 -45.66 -58.59 2.61
CA PRO A 48 -44.43 -57.79 2.49
C PRO A 48 -44.44 -56.83 1.29
N SER A 49 -45.07 -57.19 0.18
CA SER A 49 -45.15 -56.33 -1.02
C SER A 49 -46.07 -55.11 -0.82
N LEU A 50 -47.15 -55.25 -0.03
CA LEU A 50 -48.07 -54.13 0.26
C LEU A 50 -47.38 -53.12 1.18
N TYR A 51 -46.72 -53.60 2.24
CA TYR A 51 -45.96 -52.74 3.14
C TYR A 51 -44.77 -52.07 2.45
N ALA A 52 -44.09 -52.78 1.53
CA ALA A 52 -43.03 -52.18 0.72
C ALA A 52 -43.58 -51.06 -0.20
N SER A 53 -44.74 -51.28 -0.83
CA SER A 53 -45.46 -50.30 -1.65
C SER A 53 -45.82 -49.04 -0.85
N TYR A 54 -46.33 -49.21 0.37
CA TYR A 54 -46.64 -48.10 1.28
C TYR A 54 -45.38 -47.34 1.74
N ALA A 55 -44.32 -48.07 2.11
CA ALA A 55 -43.06 -47.46 2.54
C ALA A 55 -42.38 -46.68 1.40
N LEU A 56 -42.42 -47.18 0.16
CA LEU A 56 -41.98 -46.45 -1.03
C LEU A 56 -42.77 -45.15 -1.19
N LEU A 57 -44.10 -45.25 -1.20
CA LEU A 57 -44.97 -44.09 -1.35
C LEU A 57 -44.70 -43.04 -0.26
N HIS A 58 -44.53 -43.45 1.00
CA HIS A 58 -44.17 -42.56 2.10
C HIS A 58 -42.82 -41.84 1.86
N LYS A 59 -41.79 -42.58 1.40
CA LYS A 59 -40.48 -42.01 1.05
C LYS A 59 -40.58 -41.01 -0.11
N VAL A 60 -41.33 -41.33 -1.16
CA VAL A 60 -41.57 -40.44 -2.31
C VAL A 60 -42.27 -39.17 -1.88
N VAL A 61 -43.35 -39.27 -1.11
CA VAL A 61 -44.09 -38.10 -0.60
C VAL A 61 -43.17 -37.22 0.26
N ARG A 62 -42.31 -37.83 1.09
CA ARG A 62 -41.33 -37.10 1.89
C ARG A 62 -40.32 -36.36 1.00
N LEU A 63 -39.77 -37.01 -0.02
CA LEU A 63 -38.85 -36.37 -0.96
C LEU A 63 -39.53 -35.25 -1.77
N MET A 64 -40.74 -35.46 -2.27
CA MET A 64 -41.50 -34.41 -2.95
C MET A 64 -41.67 -33.17 -2.06
N ARG A 65 -42.00 -33.37 -0.78
CA ARG A 65 -42.11 -32.28 0.20
C ARG A 65 -40.76 -31.59 0.45
N VAL A 66 -39.70 -32.35 0.64
CA VAL A 66 -38.35 -31.80 0.87
C VAL A 66 -37.85 -31.03 -0.35
N HIS A 67 -38.07 -31.53 -1.56
CA HIS A 67 -37.59 -30.91 -2.80
C HIS A 67 -38.58 -29.88 -3.40
N GLY A 68 -39.75 -29.70 -2.79
CA GLY A 68 -40.74 -28.71 -3.21
C GLY A 68 -41.40 -29.02 -4.55
N VAL A 69 -41.57 -30.30 -4.90
CA VAL A 69 -42.27 -30.72 -6.12
C VAL A 69 -43.78 -30.65 -5.87
N THR A 70 -44.38 -29.50 -6.14
CA THR A 70 -45.80 -29.22 -5.87
C THR A 70 -46.65 -29.18 -7.13
N ALA A 71 -46.12 -28.69 -8.25
CA ALA A 71 -46.86 -28.64 -9.52
C ALA A 71 -47.00 -30.04 -10.12
N LEU A 72 -48.18 -30.35 -10.67
CA LEU A 72 -48.47 -31.65 -11.27
C LEU A 72 -47.57 -31.93 -12.49
N ASP A 73 -47.32 -30.91 -13.32
CA ASP A 73 -46.45 -31.03 -14.49
C ASP A 73 -44.97 -31.22 -14.13
N ASP A 74 -44.52 -30.65 -13.01
CA ASP A 74 -43.19 -30.91 -12.45
C ASP A 74 -43.04 -32.36 -12.03
N LEU A 75 -44.03 -32.89 -11.33
CA LEU A 75 -44.05 -34.29 -10.93
C LEU A 75 -44.08 -35.22 -12.14
N ARG A 76 -44.99 -34.97 -13.09
CA ARG A 76 -45.13 -35.78 -14.31
C ARG A 76 -43.83 -35.81 -15.10
N TRP A 77 -43.25 -34.64 -15.35
CA TRP A 77 -41.99 -34.55 -16.09
C TRP A 77 -40.84 -35.27 -15.39
N LEU A 78 -40.70 -35.10 -14.06
CA LEU A 78 -39.66 -35.80 -13.29
C LEU A 78 -39.83 -37.32 -13.34
N LEU A 79 -41.06 -37.83 -13.26
CA LEU A 79 -41.32 -39.27 -13.38
C LEU A 79 -40.93 -39.82 -14.76
N ASP A 80 -41.16 -39.06 -15.83
CA ASP A 80 -40.88 -39.50 -17.20
C ASP A 80 -39.41 -39.28 -17.61
N ASN A 81 -38.67 -38.33 -16.99
CA ASN A 81 -37.36 -37.87 -17.48
C ASN A 81 -36.23 -37.97 -16.43
N ALA A 82 -36.47 -38.57 -15.26
CA ALA A 82 -35.48 -38.61 -14.18
C ALA A 82 -34.11 -39.16 -14.63
N ALA A 83 -34.12 -40.27 -15.38
CA ALA A 83 -32.91 -40.90 -15.90
C ALA A 83 -32.18 -40.00 -16.92
N ASP A 84 -32.92 -39.31 -17.79
CA ASP A 84 -32.36 -38.48 -18.86
C ASP A 84 -31.60 -37.26 -18.33
N VAL A 85 -32.05 -36.69 -17.20
CA VAL A 85 -31.41 -35.54 -16.57
C VAL A 85 -30.52 -35.91 -15.37
N GLY A 86 -30.36 -37.22 -15.10
CA GLY A 86 -29.50 -37.74 -14.04
C GLY A 86 -29.94 -37.29 -12.65
N VAL A 87 -31.25 -37.33 -12.38
CA VAL A 87 -31.83 -37.09 -11.05
C VAL A 87 -32.46 -38.37 -10.51
N LEU A 88 -32.60 -38.44 -9.19
CA LEU A 88 -33.14 -39.63 -8.53
C LEU A 88 -34.56 -39.92 -8.99
N ALA A 89 -34.76 -41.06 -9.65
CA ALA A 89 -36.09 -41.54 -9.99
C ALA A 89 -36.83 -41.94 -8.70
N PHE A 90 -38.04 -41.44 -8.52
CA PHE A 90 -38.82 -41.69 -7.30
C PHE A 90 -39.16 -43.19 -7.09
N GLY A 91 -39.18 -43.98 -8.16
CA GLY A 91 -39.41 -45.43 -8.08
C GLY A 91 -38.21 -46.24 -7.57
N ASP A 92 -36.99 -45.71 -7.68
CA ASP A 92 -35.76 -46.46 -7.39
C ASP A 92 -35.32 -46.33 -5.93
N LEU A 93 -36.15 -45.72 -5.07
CA LEU A 93 -35.82 -45.54 -3.67
C LEU A 93 -35.77 -46.91 -2.96
N PRO A 94 -34.69 -47.20 -2.20
CA PRO A 94 -34.55 -48.48 -1.53
C PRO A 94 -35.60 -48.61 -0.44
N VAL A 95 -36.29 -49.75 -0.36
CA VAL A 95 -37.34 -50.01 0.63
C VAL A 95 -36.93 -51.08 1.64
N SER A 96 -36.44 -52.23 1.16
CA SER A 96 -36.13 -53.41 1.97
C SER A 96 -34.69 -53.90 1.83
N ALA A 97 -34.03 -53.61 0.71
CA ALA A 97 -32.64 -53.98 0.43
C ALA A 97 -31.80 -52.75 0.09
N GLU A 98 -30.49 -52.86 0.27
CA GLU A 98 -29.53 -51.87 -0.19
C GLU A 98 -29.59 -51.78 -1.73
N PRO A 99 -29.59 -50.56 -2.32
CA PRO A 99 -29.65 -50.42 -3.76
C PRO A 99 -28.36 -50.99 -4.39
N PRO A 100 -28.44 -51.60 -5.59
CA PRO A 100 -27.29 -52.18 -6.26
C PRO A 100 -26.28 -51.14 -6.76
N THR A 101 -26.67 -49.87 -6.81
CA THR A 101 -25.87 -48.73 -7.26
C THR A 101 -25.97 -47.57 -6.27
N ASP A 102 -24.92 -46.75 -6.20
CA ASP A 102 -24.93 -45.54 -5.38
C ASP A 102 -25.92 -44.50 -5.94
N LEU A 103 -26.94 -44.17 -5.15
CA LEU A 103 -28.00 -43.21 -5.50
C LEU A 103 -27.72 -41.80 -4.96
N PHE A 104 -26.61 -41.59 -4.22
CA PHE A 104 -26.33 -40.30 -3.58
C PHE A 104 -26.08 -39.19 -4.60
N GLY A 105 -25.40 -39.49 -5.72
CA GLY A 105 -25.16 -38.53 -6.80
C GLY A 105 -26.45 -37.98 -7.41
N ASP A 106 -27.43 -38.85 -7.62
CA ASP A 106 -28.73 -38.53 -8.21
C ASP A 106 -29.63 -37.80 -7.22
N TRP A 107 -29.54 -38.14 -5.94
CA TRP A 107 -30.18 -37.39 -4.85
C TRP A 107 -29.62 -35.96 -4.75
N LEU A 108 -28.29 -35.81 -4.84
CA LEU A 108 -27.63 -34.50 -4.88
C LEU A 108 -28.04 -33.70 -6.12
N ALA A 109 -28.26 -34.35 -7.26
CA ALA A 109 -28.82 -33.70 -8.44
C ALA A 109 -30.25 -33.19 -8.19
N LEU A 110 -31.12 -33.95 -7.52
CA LEU A 110 -32.44 -33.46 -7.14
C LEU A 110 -32.38 -32.25 -6.18
N ALA A 111 -31.39 -32.22 -5.27
CA ALA A 111 -31.14 -31.05 -4.42
C ALA A 111 -30.64 -29.84 -5.22
N ARG A 112 -29.77 -30.04 -6.22
CA ARG A 112 -29.32 -28.99 -7.14
C ARG A 112 -30.47 -28.43 -7.97
N LEU A 113 -31.39 -29.26 -8.44
CA LEU A 113 -32.55 -28.81 -9.20
C LEU A 113 -33.45 -27.90 -8.36
N ARG A 114 -33.65 -28.25 -7.08
CA ARG A 114 -34.36 -27.39 -6.12
C ARG A 114 -33.66 -26.03 -5.95
N LEU A 115 -32.34 -26.04 -5.71
CA LEU A 115 -31.56 -24.80 -5.54
C LEU A 115 -31.59 -23.94 -6.81
N LEU A 116 -31.49 -24.58 -7.96
CA LEU A 116 -31.52 -23.94 -9.25
C LEU A 116 -32.87 -23.27 -9.49
N ARG A 117 -33.99 -23.96 -9.21
CA ARG A 117 -35.33 -23.38 -9.26
C ARG A 117 -35.50 -22.19 -8.32
N ALA A 118 -34.91 -22.26 -7.13
CA ALA A 118 -34.95 -21.14 -6.17
C ALA A 118 -34.14 -19.92 -6.65
N THR A 119 -33.07 -20.15 -7.43
CA THR A 119 -32.20 -19.08 -7.95
C THR A 119 -32.75 -18.49 -9.26
N VAL A 120 -33.21 -19.36 -10.16
CA VAL A 120 -33.77 -19.04 -11.48
C VAL A 120 -35.04 -19.87 -11.67
N PRO A 121 -36.23 -19.29 -11.48
CA PRO A 121 -37.49 -20.02 -11.52
C PRO A 121 -37.76 -20.76 -12.84
N SER A 122 -37.26 -20.25 -13.98
CA SER A 122 -37.43 -20.81 -15.33
C SER A 122 -36.39 -21.89 -15.70
N ALA A 123 -35.45 -22.21 -14.81
CA ALA A 123 -34.42 -23.19 -15.09
C ALA A 123 -34.95 -24.62 -15.35
N PRO A 124 -36.02 -25.11 -14.68
CA PRO A 124 -36.65 -26.38 -15.05
C PRO A 124 -37.19 -26.39 -16.49
N GLU A 125 -37.76 -25.28 -16.96
CA GLU A 125 -38.26 -25.12 -18.32
C GLU A 125 -37.12 -25.17 -19.34
N LEU A 126 -35.98 -24.55 -19.03
CA LEU A 126 -34.78 -24.63 -19.87
C LEU A 126 -34.24 -26.07 -19.93
N LEU A 127 -34.19 -26.77 -18.80
CA LEU A 127 -33.76 -28.18 -18.73
C LEU A 127 -34.68 -29.10 -19.55
N ARG A 128 -36.01 -28.87 -19.45
CA ARG A 128 -37.03 -29.54 -20.28
C ARG A 128 -36.80 -29.28 -21.76
N LEU A 129 -36.56 -28.03 -22.13
CA LEU A 129 -36.32 -27.64 -23.51
C LEU A 129 -35.02 -28.27 -24.05
N GLY A 130 -33.98 -28.36 -23.24
CA GLY A 130 -32.71 -29.02 -23.57
C GLY A 130 -32.87 -30.52 -23.81
N SER A 131 -33.78 -31.17 -23.07
CA SER A 131 -34.08 -32.59 -23.20
C SER A 131 -34.85 -32.93 -24.48
N LYS A 132 -35.58 -31.97 -25.07
CA LYS A 132 -36.29 -32.16 -26.35
C LYS A 132 -35.33 -32.18 -27.54
N PRO A 133 -35.26 -33.26 -28.34
CA PRO A 133 -34.34 -33.33 -29.48
C PRO A 133 -34.57 -32.24 -30.55
N ALA A 134 -35.82 -31.80 -30.72
CA ALA A 134 -36.22 -30.81 -31.72
C ALA A 134 -35.91 -29.35 -31.35
N SER A 135 -35.41 -29.07 -30.13
CA SER A 135 -35.10 -27.70 -29.72
C SER A 135 -33.85 -27.17 -30.43
N THR A 136 -33.90 -25.91 -30.88
CA THR A 136 -32.74 -25.25 -31.49
C THR A 136 -31.88 -24.56 -30.43
N LEU A 137 -30.59 -24.37 -30.72
CA LEU A 137 -29.69 -23.64 -29.82
C LEU A 137 -30.15 -22.20 -29.57
N ALA A 138 -30.75 -21.56 -30.59
CA ALA A 138 -31.32 -20.22 -30.45
C ALA A 138 -32.46 -20.19 -29.42
N GLN A 139 -33.38 -21.18 -29.47
CA GLN A 139 -34.46 -21.29 -28.49
C GLN A 139 -33.92 -21.49 -27.06
N LEU A 140 -32.87 -22.30 -26.89
CA LEU A 140 -32.24 -22.52 -25.60
C LEU A 140 -31.56 -21.26 -25.06
N ARG A 141 -30.86 -20.50 -25.91
CA ARG A 141 -30.23 -19.23 -25.52
C ARG A 141 -31.28 -18.18 -25.14
N THR A 142 -32.39 -18.11 -25.87
CA THR A 142 -33.51 -17.23 -25.52
C THR A 142 -34.07 -17.58 -24.13
N ALA A 143 -34.29 -18.86 -23.85
CA ALA A 143 -34.74 -19.30 -22.53
C ALA A 143 -33.67 -19.12 -21.43
N ALA A 144 -32.38 -19.21 -21.78
CA ALA A 144 -31.27 -18.97 -20.86
C ALA A 144 -31.02 -17.49 -20.54
N ALA A 145 -31.68 -16.56 -21.22
CA ALA A 145 -31.56 -15.12 -20.95
C ALA A 145 -31.97 -14.76 -19.50
N ASP A 146 -32.88 -15.53 -18.90
CA ASP A 146 -33.33 -15.37 -17.51
C ASP A 146 -32.20 -15.58 -16.47
N PHE A 147 -31.07 -16.17 -16.88
CA PHE A 147 -29.87 -16.28 -16.04
C PHE A 147 -29.12 -14.94 -15.93
N GLY A 148 -29.56 -13.89 -16.62
CA GLY A 148 -28.94 -12.56 -16.60
C GLY A 148 -27.66 -12.47 -17.44
N LEU A 149 -27.54 -13.32 -18.46
CA LEU A 149 -26.39 -13.37 -19.37
C LEU A 149 -26.78 -12.81 -20.75
N SER A 150 -25.85 -12.11 -21.40
CA SER A 150 -26.05 -11.66 -22.78
C SER A 150 -25.94 -12.81 -23.78
N ALA A 151 -26.43 -12.59 -25.01
CA ALA A 151 -26.30 -13.58 -26.08
C ALA A 151 -24.84 -13.94 -26.39
N ASP A 152 -23.93 -12.95 -26.31
CA ASP A 152 -22.50 -13.15 -26.54
C ASP A 152 -21.85 -13.95 -25.39
N ASP A 153 -22.25 -13.68 -24.15
CA ASP A 153 -21.78 -14.45 -23.00
C ASP A 153 -22.22 -15.91 -23.08
N LEU A 154 -23.49 -16.15 -23.41
CA LEU A 154 -24.05 -17.48 -23.63
C LEU A 154 -23.31 -18.19 -24.77
N ALA A 155 -23.04 -17.51 -25.88
CA ALA A 155 -22.31 -18.08 -27.00
C ALA A 155 -20.88 -18.49 -26.62
N LYS A 156 -20.22 -17.73 -25.75
CA LYS A 156 -18.90 -18.10 -25.22
C LYS A 156 -18.97 -19.30 -24.26
N LEU A 157 -19.99 -19.35 -23.41
CA LEU A 157 -20.13 -20.36 -22.35
C LEU A 157 -20.60 -21.72 -22.86
N ASP A 158 -21.52 -21.75 -23.82
CA ASP A 158 -22.01 -23.01 -24.42
C ASP A 158 -21.10 -23.54 -25.55
N ALA A 159 -20.20 -22.69 -26.06
CA ALA A 159 -19.30 -22.99 -27.16
C ALA A 159 -20.04 -23.51 -28.42
N GLY A 160 -21.24 -22.99 -28.69
CA GLY A 160 -22.06 -23.38 -29.82
C GLY A 160 -22.74 -24.75 -29.68
N ARG A 161 -22.74 -25.36 -28.50
CA ARG A 161 -23.26 -26.73 -28.29
C ARG A 161 -24.61 -26.72 -27.58
N ARG A 162 -25.49 -27.61 -28.04
CA ARG A 162 -26.81 -27.88 -27.42
C ARG A 162 -26.72 -28.79 -26.21
N ALA A 163 -25.84 -29.79 -26.28
CA ALA A 163 -25.74 -30.86 -25.29
C ALA A 163 -25.59 -30.39 -23.83
N PRO A 164 -24.89 -29.28 -23.50
CA PRO A 164 -24.78 -28.82 -22.11
C PRO A 164 -26.11 -28.40 -21.48
N TYR A 165 -27.10 -27.92 -22.24
CA TYR A 165 -28.37 -27.44 -21.67
C TYR A 165 -29.28 -28.56 -21.13
N ARG A 166 -28.97 -29.83 -21.40
CA ARG A 166 -29.63 -30.98 -20.77
C ARG A 166 -28.99 -31.38 -19.44
N ASP A 167 -27.81 -30.84 -19.11
CA ASP A 167 -27.07 -31.17 -17.90
C ASP A 167 -27.36 -30.14 -16.81
N LEU A 168 -27.93 -30.62 -15.70
CA LEU A 168 -28.21 -29.79 -14.54
C LEU A 168 -26.95 -29.13 -13.96
N ARG A 169 -25.80 -29.81 -14.02
CA ARG A 169 -24.51 -29.25 -13.54
C ARG A 169 -24.09 -28.06 -14.39
N PHE A 170 -24.34 -28.10 -15.69
CA PHE A 170 -24.06 -26.98 -16.57
C PHE A 170 -24.94 -25.77 -16.23
N LEU A 171 -26.25 -25.97 -16.01
CA LEU A 171 -27.14 -24.87 -15.62
C LEU A 171 -26.74 -24.26 -14.26
N ALA A 172 -26.34 -25.08 -13.29
CA ALA A 172 -25.82 -24.58 -12.02
C ALA A 172 -24.52 -23.77 -12.19
N ARG A 173 -23.61 -24.23 -13.07
CA ARG A 173 -22.40 -23.48 -13.43
C ARG A 173 -22.72 -22.19 -14.18
N LEU A 174 -23.81 -22.17 -14.96
CA LEU A 174 -24.27 -20.98 -15.66
C LEU A 174 -24.69 -19.87 -14.68
N CYS A 175 -25.41 -20.22 -13.60
CA CYS A 175 -25.70 -19.29 -12.51
C CYS A 175 -24.42 -18.74 -11.85
N ALA A 176 -23.44 -19.62 -11.57
CA ALA A 176 -22.17 -19.20 -10.98
C ALA A 176 -21.37 -18.27 -11.92
N ALA A 177 -21.37 -18.57 -13.23
CA ALA A 177 -20.75 -17.73 -14.25
C ALA A 177 -21.45 -16.36 -14.36
N ALA A 178 -22.78 -16.34 -14.34
CA ALA A 178 -23.55 -15.10 -14.33
C ALA A 178 -23.23 -14.21 -13.11
N ALA A 179 -23.13 -14.81 -11.92
CA ALA A 179 -22.73 -14.10 -10.71
C ALA A 179 -21.31 -13.52 -10.82
N GLN A 180 -20.36 -14.28 -11.37
CA GLN A 180 -18.97 -13.84 -11.61
C GLN A 180 -18.91 -12.68 -12.61
N ILE A 181 -19.56 -12.83 -13.78
CA ILE A 181 -19.64 -11.82 -14.83
C ILE A 181 -20.25 -10.54 -14.29
N LYS A 182 -21.37 -10.63 -13.56
CA LYS A 182 -22.01 -9.48 -12.91
C LYS A 182 -21.11 -8.82 -11.86
N ARG A 183 -20.38 -9.61 -11.05
CA ARG A 183 -19.46 -9.09 -10.04
C ARG A 183 -18.27 -8.36 -10.69
N LEU A 184 -17.74 -8.90 -11.79
CA LEU A 184 -16.60 -8.33 -12.50
C LEU A 184 -17.00 -7.14 -13.39
N GLY A 185 -18.20 -7.15 -13.96
CA GLY A 185 -18.70 -6.10 -14.85
C GLY A 185 -18.08 -6.14 -16.25
N VAL A 186 -17.68 -7.33 -16.72
CA VAL A 186 -17.08 -7.55 -18.04
C VAL A 186 -17.68 -8.79 -18.70
N SER A 187 -17.55 -8.93 -20.03
CA SER A 187 -18.10 -10.07 -20.76
C SER A 187 -17.40 -11.39 -20.39
N ALA A 188 -18.07 -12.50 -20.66
CA ALA A 188 -17.53 -13.85 -20.51
C ALA A 188 -16.21 -13.99 -21.28
N ALA A 189 -16.14 -13.46 -22.51
CA ALA A 189 -14.94 -13.51 -23.33
C ALA A 189 -13.73 -12.86 -22.63
N THR A 190 -13.92 -11.69 -22.01
CA THR A 190 -12.89 -11.02 -21.23
C THR A 190 -12.52 -11.82 -19.98
N CYS A 191 -13.50 -12.40 -19.26
CA CYS A 191 -13.23 -13.27 -18.11
C CYS A 191 -12.35 -14.47 -18.50
N PHE A 192 -12.61 -15.12 -19.63
CA PHE A 192 -11.77 -16.22 -20.14
C PHE A 192 -10.37 -15.74 -20.50
N ALA A 193 -10.24 -14.57 -21.15
CA ALA A 193 -8.93 -14.00 -21.47
C ALA A 193 -8.12 -13.68 -20.21
N TRP A 194 -8.77 -13.21 -19.14
CA TRP A 194 -8.11 -12.93 -17.87
C TRP A 194 -7.76 -14.19 -17.07
N ALA A 195 -8.43 -15.31 -17.34
CA ALA A 195 -8.14 -16.59 -16.71
C ALA A 195 -6.97 -17.33 -17.37
N ASP A 196 -6.56 -16.93 -18.58
CA ASP A 196 -5.37 -17.48 -19.23
C ASP A 196 -4.11 -17.03 -18.51
N ARG A 197 -3.34 -18.01 -18.02
CA ARG A 197 -2.10 -17.83 -17.28
C ARG A 197 -0.87 -18.30 -18.06
N ASP A 198 -1.06 -18.92 -19.22
CA ASP A 198 0.00 -19.60 -19.95
C ASP A 198 0.70 -18.66 -20.94
N THR A 199 0.06 -17.53 -21.28
CA THR A 199 0.60 -16.53 -22.22
C THR A 199 1.25 -15.35 -21.49
N ASP A 200 2.54 -15.46 -21.16
CA ASP A 200 3.30 -14.45 -20.38
C ASP A 200 3.28 -13.03 -21.00
N ALA A 201 3.42 -12.93 -22.33
CA ALA A 201 3.48 -11.63 -23.02
C ALA A 201 2.21 -10.78 -22.84
N ALA A 202 1.05 -11.41 -22.59
CA ALA A 202 -0.22 -10.74 -22.39
C ALA A 202 -0.50 -10.40 -20.91
N GLN A 203 0.22 -10.98 -19.95
CA GLN A 203 -0.11 -10.85 -18.52
C GLN A 203 -0.02 -9.42 -18.01
N ALA A 204 0.96 -8.65 -18.50
CA ALA A 204 1.11 -7.24 -18.12
C ALA A 204 -0.05 -6.37 -18.63
N ASP A 205 -0.57 -6.66 -19.82
CA ASP A 205 -1.75 -5.99 -20.38
C ASP A 205 -3.02 -6.41 -19.66
N ILE A 206 -3.20 -7.72 -19.41
CA ILE A 206 -4.33 -8.27 -18.64
C ILE A 206 -4.38 -7.66 -17.24
N ALA A 207 -3.26 -7.58 -16.52
CA ALA A 207 -3.19 -6.96 -15.20
C ALA A 207 -3.58 -5.46 -15.24
N ARG A 208 -3.16 -4.73 -16.28
CA ARG A 208 -3.57 -3.34 -16.51
C ARG A 208 -5.07 -3.22 -16.76
N GLN A 209 -5.64 -4.09 -17.58
CA GLN A 209 -7.08 -4.14 -17.86
C GLN A 209 -7.88 -4.43 -16.57
N ILE A 210 -7.51 -5.47 -15.81
CA ILE A 210 -8.15 -5.82 -14.54
C ILE A 210 -8.13 -4.63 -13.59
N ARG A 211 -6.98 -3.95 -13.44
CA ARG A 211 -6.86 -2.76 -12.59
C ARG A 211 -7.77 -1.64 -13.07
N GLN A 212 -7.86 -1.41 -14.38
CA GLN A 212 -8.69 -0.36 -14.96
C GLN A 212 -10.19 -0.65 -14.79
N THR A 213 -10.63 -1.90 -14.98
CA THR A 213 -12.00 -2.33 -14.71
C THR A 213 -12.34 -2.25 -13.23
N ALA A 214 -11.41 -2.60 -12.33
CA ALA A 214 -11.62 -2.41 -10.90
C ALA A 214 -11.78 -0.93 -10.58
N LYS A 215 -10.90 -0.07 -11.12
CA LYS A 215 -10.94 1.39 -10.93
C LYS A 215 -12.23 2.02 -11.45
N SER A 216 -12.80 1.53 -12.56
CA SER A 216 -14.01 2.13 -13.16
C SER A 216 -15.27 2.01 -12.29
N LYS A 217 -15.23 1.20 -11.22
CA LYS A 217 -16.34 1.06 -10.26
C LYS A 217 -16.31 2.10 -9.14
N TYR A 218 -15.25 2.89 -9.04
CA TYR A 218 -15.04 3.85 -7.96
C TYR A 218 -14.84 5.25 -8.53
N GLU A 219 -15.30 6.26 -7.79
CA GLU A 219 -14.88 7.63 -8.02
C GLU A 219 -13.39 7.80 -7.68
N ALA A 220 -12.75 8.82 -8.26
CA ALA A 220 -11.30 9.00 -8.17
C ALA A 220 -10.79 9.10 -6.72
N ALA A 221 -11.51 9.78 -5.83
CA ALA A 221 -11.14 9.91 -4.42
C ALA A 221 -11.31 8.59 -3.65
N ALA A 222 -12.44 7.90 -3.83
CA ALA A 222 -12.72 6.61 -3.19
C ALA A 222 -11.80 5.49 -3.67
N TRP A 223 -11.34 5.57 -4.93
CA TRP A 223 -10.36 4.64 -5.47
C TRP A 223 -9.03 4.71 -4.72
N LEU A 224 -8.54 5.92 -4.41
CA LEU A 224 -7.25 6.08 -3.73
C LEU A 224 -7.26 5.47 -2.33
N SER A 225 -8.31 5.67 -1.54
CA SER A 225 -8.43 5.06 -0.21
C SER A 225 -8.53 3.54 -0.28
N THR A 226 -9.25 3.00 -1.28
CA THR A 226 -9.42 1.55 -1.47
C THR A 226 -8.14 0.87 -1.95
N VAL A 227 -7.42 1.49 -2.88
CA VAL A 227 -6.27 0.88 -3.55
C VAL A 227 -4.98 0.98 -2.72
N THR A 228 -4.87 1.98 -1.83
CA THR A 228 -3.67 2.22 -1.01
C THR A 228 -3.24 0.97 -0.23
N PRO A 229 -4.08 0.35 0.63
CA PRO A 229 -3.65 -0.84 1.39
C PRO A 229 -3.25 -2.02 0.49
N MET A 230 -3.90 -2.18 -0.68
CA MET A 230 -3.52 -3.22 -1.64
C MET A 230 -2.16 -2.92 -2.29
N GLN A 231 -1.91 -1.66 -2.65
CA GLN A 231 -0.63 -1.24 -3.22
C GLN A 231 0.49 -1.28 -2.20
N ASP A 232 0.22 -1.01 -0.93
CA ASP A 232 1.22 -1.04 0.14
C ASP A 232 1.76 -2.46 0.32
N ASN A 233 0.89 -3.47 0.40
CA ASN A 233 1.30 -4.88 0.37
C ASN A 233 2.12 -5.22 -0.89
N MET A 234 1.68 -4.76 -2.07
CA MET A 234 2.44 -4.99 -3.31
C MET A 234 3.79 -4.28 -3.35
N ARG A 235 3.93 -3.09 -2.74
CA ARG A 235 5.19 -2.34 -2.67
C ARG A 235 6.20 -3.11 -1.83
N GLU A 236 5.77 -3.67 -0.70
CA GLU A 236 6.62 -4.49 0.16
C GLU A 236 7.10 -5.75 -0.55
N HIS A 237 6.20 -6.49 -1.23
CA HIS A 237 6.62 -7.63 -2.05
C HIS A 237 7.58 -7.26 -3.19
N LYS A 238 7.37 -6.11 -3.85
CA LYS A 238 8.28 -5.62 -4.89
C LYS A 238 9.64 -5.24 -4.33
N ARG A 239 9.67 -4.57 -3.18
CA ARG A 239 10.88 -4.20 -2.45
C ARG A 239 11.67 -5.46 -2.09
N ASP A 240 11.02 -6.44 -1.49
CA ASP A 240 11.66 -7.71 -1.09
C ASP A 240 12.21 -8.47 -2.30
N GLY A 241 11.45 -8.55 -3.40
CA GLY A 241 11.89 -9.19 -4.63
C GLY A 241 13.07 -8.47 -5.31
N LEU A 242 13.04 -7.13 -5.36
CA LEU A 242 14.15 -6.33 -5.91
C LEU A 242 15.38 -6.41 -5.02
N LEU A 243 15.20 -6.39 -3.70
CA LEU A 243 16.28 -6.51 -2.72
C LEU A 243 16.98 -7.87 -2.85
N ALA A 244 16.21 -8.96 -2.91
CA ALA A 244 16.73 -10.29 -3.12
C ALA A 244 17.52 -10.38 -4.44
N HIS A 245 17.01 -9.78 -5.52
CA HIS A 245 17.72 -9.73 -6.80
C HIS A 245 19.02 -8.92 -6.73
N LEU A 246 19.01 -7.75 -6.08
CA LEU A 246 20.21 -6.91 -5.92
C LEU A 246 21.29 -7.61 -5.10
N ILE A 247 20.92 -8.25 -3.99
CA ILE A 247 21.83 -9.04 -3.14
C ILE A 247 22.42 -10.18 -3.97
N GLU A 248 21.58 -10.99 -4.62
CA GLU A 248 22.04 -12.14 -5.41
C GLU A 248 22.99 -11.72 -6.54
N LYS A 249 22.65 -10.66 -7.27
CA LYS A 249 23.46 -10.11 -8.35
C LYS A 249 24.81 -9.61 -7.82
N SER A 250 24.80 -8.91 -6.70
CA SER A 250 26.02 -8.42 -6.03
C SER A 250 26.92 -9.59 -5.63
N LEU A 251 26.38 -10.63 -4.98
CA LEU A 251 27.14 -11.80 -4.55
C LEU A 251 27.80 -12.56 -5.71
N ARG A 252 27.25 -12.49 -6.93
CA ARG A 252 27.82 -13.12 -8.14
C ARG A 252 28.88 -12.28 -8.83
N ILE A 253 28.70 -10.96 -8.88
CA ILE A 253 29.49 -10.07 -9.74
C ILE A 253 30.61 -9.39 -8.95
N GLU A 254 30.36 -9.05 -7.70
CA GLU A 254 31.26 -8.27 -6.87
C GLU A 254 32.14 -9.20 -6.03
N SER A 255 33.42 -8.85 -5.87
CA SER A 255 34.31 -9.56 -4.94
C SER A 255 34.08 -9.06 -3.51
N PRO A 256 34.23 -9.89 -2.46
CA PRO A 256 33.98 -9.49 -1.08
C PRO A 256 34.98 -8.45 -0.54
N SER A 257 36.14 -8.34 -1.16
CA SER A 257 37.19 -7.40 -0.77
C SER A 257 37.78 -6.68 -1.98
N VAL A 258 38.21 -5.44 -1.76
CA VAL A 258 38.95 -4.63 -2.73
C VAL A 258 40.30 -4.26 -2.14
N THR A 259 41.36 -4.28 -2.96
CA THR A 259 42.70 -3.84 -2.52
C THR A 259 42.96 -2.46 -3.08
N VAL A 260 43.23 -1.49 -2.20
CA VAL A 260 43.59 -0.12 -2.55
C VAL A 260 44.89 0.21 -1.83
N ASP A 261 45.90 0.67 -2.58
CA ASP A 261 47.23 1.01 -2.07
C ASP A 261 47.87 -0.10 -1.21
N GLY A 262 47.72 -1.36 -1.63
CA GLY A 262 48.27 -2.53 -0.94
C GLY A 262 47.53 -2.92 0.35
N THR A 263 46.48 -2.21 0.73
CA THR A 263 45.62 -2.53 1.89
C THR A 263 44.31 -3.15 1.42
N VAL A 264 43.88 -4.22 2.09
CA VAL A 264 42.64 -4.93 1.78
C VAL A 264 41.48 -4.32 2.58
N TYR A 265 40.43 -3.89 1.87
CA TYR A 265 39.19 -3.35 2.43
C TYR A 265 38.00 -4.24 2.06
N ALA A 266 36.94 -4.19 2.87
CA ALA A 266 35.66 -4.80 2.51
C ALA A 266 35.06 -4.05 1.31
N ASN A 267 34.61 -4.78 0.28
CA ASN A 267 33.98 -4.16 -0.88
C ASN A 267 32.55 -3.76 -0.53
N ARG A 268 32.26 -2.45 -0.56
CA ARG A 268 30.92 -1.93 -0.24
C ARG A 268 29.85 -2.23 -1.27
N LYS A 269 30.24 -2.70 -2.46
CA LYS A 269 29.31 -3.19 -3.49
C LYS A 269 28.96 -4.66 -3.30
N TYR A 270 29.62 -5.36 -2.38
CA TYR A 270 29.31 -6.74 -2.01
C TYR A 270 28.28 -6.77 -0.87
N TRP A 271 27.05 -7.12 -1.19
CA TRP A 271 25.91 -7.05 -0.26
C TRP A 271 25.44 -8.45 0.13
N ARG A 272 25.26 -8.69 1.43
CA ARG A 272 24.80 -9.99 1.96
C ARG A 272 23.38 -9.90 2.54
N ASN A 273 22.97 -8.73 2.97
CA ASN A 273 21.70 -8.47 3.64
C ASN A 273 21.18 -7.06 3.31
N SER A 274 19.99 -6.72 3.82
CA SER A 274 19.38 -5.40 3.67
C SER A 274 20.25 -4.27 4.21
N GLU A 275 20.96 -4.51 5.32
CA GLU A 275 21.84 -3.54 5.96
C GLU A 275 23.01 -3.14 5.04
N ASP A 276 23.65 -4.08 4.35
CA ASP A 276 24.72 -3.79 3.40
C ASP A 276 24.20 -2.91 2.24
N VAL A 277 22.96 -3.13 1.78
CA VAL A 277 22.30 -2.32 0.74
C VAL A 277 21.97 -0.91 1.26
N PHE A 278 21.45 -0.80 2.47
CA PHE A 278 21.25 0.49 3.16
C PHE A 278 22.56 1.26 3.30
N ASN A 279 23.63 0.59 3.73
CA ASN A 279 24.94 1.20 3.95
C ASN A 279 25.56 1.75 2.66
N TYR A 280 25.18 1.21 1.49
CA TYR A 280 25.64 1.67 0.19
C TYR A 280 24.74 2.77 -0.39
N PHE A 281 23.42 2.57 -0.41
CA PHE A 281 22.48 3.53 -1.03
C PHE A 281 22.00 4.64 -0.10
N LEU A 282 22.22 4.50 1.22
CA LEU A 282 21.84 5.45 2.27
C LEU A 282 20.33 5.70 2.35
N ILE A 283 19.54 4.72 1.91
CA ILE A 283 18.08 4.68 1.98
C ILE A 283 17.65 3.40 2.66
N ASP A 284 16.77 3.50 3.64
CA ASP A 284 16.31 2.34 4.41
C ASP A 284 15.37 1.48 3.55
N VAL A 285 15.84 0.28 3.22
CA VAL A 285 15.13 -0.69 2.38
C VAL A 285 14.19 -1.59 3.18
N ASP A 286 14.20 -1.53 4.51
CA ASP A 286 13.34 -2.37 5.36
C ASP A 286 12.09 -1.61 5.84
N MET A 287 11.98 -0.32 5.52
CA MET A 287 10.82 0.51 5.85
C MET A 287 9.53 0.01 5.19
N SER A 288 8.46 -0.02 5.98
CA SER A 288 7.09 -0.33 5.52
C SER A 288 6.52 0.78 4.65
N ALA A 289 5.57 0.45 3.77
CA ALA A 289 5.00 1.40 2.80
C ALA A 289 4.24 2.59 3.42
N CYS A 290 3.86 2.52 4.70
CA CYS A 290 3.06 3.55 5.38
C CYS A 290 3.86 4.79 5.84
N GLN A 291 5.19 4.72 5.86
CA GLN A 291 6.04 5.83 6.33
C GLN A 291 6.27 6.85 5.22
N LEU A 292 5.54 7.96 5.27
CA LEU A 292 5.63 9.03 4.27
C LEU A 292 6.71 10.04 4.65
N THR A 293 7.66 10.26 3.74
CA THR A 293 8.69 11.30 3.83
C THR A 293 8.72 12.16 2.57
N SER A 294 9.21 13.39 2.68
CA SER A 294 9.46 14.23 1.51
C SER A 294 10.79 13.86 0.86
N ARG A 295 10.91 14.04 -0.47
CA ARG A 295 12.16 13.75 -1.20
C ARG A 295 13.37 14.53 -0.67
N ILE A 296 13.14 15.77 -0.22
CA ILE A 296 14.20 16.62 0.34
C ILE A 296 14.60 16.12 1.73
N GLN A 297 13.64 15.73 2.56
CA GLN A 297 13.94 15.19 3.89
C GLN A 297 14.70 13.87 3.82
N GLU A 298 14.34 13.00 2.87
CA GLU A 298 15.09 11.76 2.60
C GLU A 298 16.52 12.06 2.15
N ALA A 299 16.71 12.98 1.21
CA ALA A 299 18.04 13.39 0.75
C ALA A 299 18.89 13.99 1.88
N ILE A 300 18.30 14.81 2.75
CA ILE A 300 18.97 15.35 3.94
C ILE A 300 19.42 14.20 4.85
N SER A 301 18.56 13.21 5.09
CA SER A 301 18.85 12.06 5.95
C SER A 301 19.96 11.19 5.38
N ALA A 302 19.97 10.95 4.07
CA ALA A 302 21.04 10.24 3.37
C ALA A 302 22.39 10.95 3.52
N VAL A 303 22.44 12.27 3.28
CA VAL A 303 23.66 13.07 3.44
C VAL A 303 24.14 13.11 4.89
N GLN A 304 23.23 13.27 5.85
CA GLN A 304 23.58 13.26 7.27
C GLN A 304 24.17 11.92 7.70
N THR A 305 23.59 10.81 7.22
CA THR A 305 24.08 9.45 7.46
C THR A 305 25.46 9.26 6.84
N PHE A 306 25.64 9.68 5.58
CA PHE A 306 26.94 9.63 4.90
C PHE A 306 28.03 10.36 5.68
N VAL A 307 27.79 11.62 6.06
CA VAL A 307 28.78 12.42 6.80
C VAL A 307 29.11 11.76 8.14
N GLN A 308 28.11 11.23 8.86
CA GLN A 308 28.35 10.51 10.11
C GLN A 308 29.21 9.25 9.91
N ARG A 309 29.03 8.52 8.82
CA ARG A 309 29.84 7.35 8.46
C ARG A 309 31.28 7.75 8.10
N CYS A 310 31.48 8.89 7.45
CA CYS A 310 32.81 9.46 7.24
C CYS A 310 33.51 9.78 8.57
N PHE A 311 32.79 10.36 9.55
CA PHE A 311 33.35 10.62 10.90
C PHE A 311 33.75 9.36 11.67
N LEU A 312 33.07 8.25 11.41
CA LEU A 312 33.39 6.93 11.95
C LEU A 312 34.46 6.21 11.11
N ASN A 313 34.94 6.83 10.02
CA ASN A 313 35.93 6.27 9.11
C ASN A 313 35.53 4.89 8.54
N VAL A 314 34.22 4.68 8.33
CA VAL A 314 33.64 3.47 7.71
C VAL A 314 33.62 3.57 6.19
N GLU A 315 33.71 4.78 5.65
CA GLU A 315 33.71 5.07 4.20
C GLU A 315 35.10 4.95 3.55
N LYS A 316 36.03 4.22 4.17
CA LYS A 316 37.35 3.93 3.59
C LYS A 316 37.22 2.87 2.48
N PRO A 317 38.10 2.92 1.46
CA PRO A 317 39.21 3.86 1.28
C PRO A 317 38.83 5.18 0.59
N GLU A 318 37.59 5.34 0.13
CA GLU A 318 37.18 6.48 -0.70
C GLU A 318 37.20 7.80 0.06
N VAL A 319 36.80 7.79 1.33
CA VAL A 319 36.79 8.97 2.21
C VAL A 319 37.45 8.63 3.55
N LEU A 320 38.52 9.34 3.85
CA LEU A 320 39.22 9.27 5.12
C LEU A 320 39.25 10.66 5.75
N ILE A 321 38.74 10.78 6.98
CA ILE A 321 38.88 12.01 7.78
C ILE A 321 40.04 11.79 8.75
N SER A 322 41.13 12.52 8.54
CA SER A 322 42.28 12.51 9.44
C SER A 322 41.96 13.23 10.76
N GLY A 323 42.73 12.91 11.81
CA GLY A 323 42.61 13.59 13.10
C GLY A 323 42.88 15.10 13.01
N ALA A 324 43.77 15.51 12.10
CA ALA A 324 44.09 16.92 11.86
C ALA A 324 42.91 17.67 11.21
N GLU A 325 42.29 17.09 10.18
CA GLU A 325 41.11 17.67 9.52
C GLU A 325 39.90 17.76 10.46
N ARG A 326 39.78 16.82 11.40
CA ARG A 326 38.72 16.86 12.42
C ARG A 326 38.94 17.96 13.47
N ALA A 327 40.20 18.26 13.79
CA ALA A 327 40.60 19.28 14.76
C ALA A 327 40.68 20.69 14.16
N ASP A 328 40.67 20.81 12.83
CA ASP A 328 40.70 22.09 12.14
C ASP A 328 39.44 22.91 12.46
N GLN A 329 39.66 24.15 12.89
CA GLN A 329 38.61 25.14 13.18
C GLN A 329 38.74 26.40 12.33
N VAL A 330 39.76 26.48 11.48
CA VAL A 330 40.14 27.69 10.74
C VAL A 330 39.74 27.58 9.27
N SER A 331 39.83 26.40 8.67
CA SER A 331 39.45 26.24 7.27
C SER A 331 37.94 26.36 7.05
N LEU A 332 37.56 26.84 5.86
CA LEU A 332 36.17 26.93 5.44
C LEU A 332 35.54 25.54 5.23
N ASP A 333 36.35 24.55 4.89
CA ASP A 333 35.96 23.15 4.68
C ASP A 333 36.18 22.28 5.94
N ALA A 334 36.34 22.91 7.10
CA ALA A 334 36.58 22.23 8.35
C ALA A 334 35.39 21.34 8.77
N TRP A 335 35.68 20.07 9.03
CA TRP A 335 34.71 19.10 9.57
C TRP A 335 34.14 19.50 10.94
N SER A 336 34.81 20.40 11.68
CA SER A 336 34.34 20.91 12.97
C SER A 336 32.98 21.62 12.91
N GLN A 337 32.60 22.15 11.75
CA GLN A 337 31.28 22.78 11.53
C GLN A 337 30.13 21.78 11.68
N TRP A 338 30.37 20.48 11.44
CA TRP A 338 29.32 19.45 11.51
C TRP A 338 28.65 19.38 12.89
N LYS A 339 29.35 19.80 13.96
CA LYS A 339 28.81 19.81 15.33
C LYS A 339 27.44 20.50 15.43
N TRP A 340 27.25 21.60 14.69
CA TRP A 340 26.00 22.34 14.65
C TRP A 340 25.22 22.17 13.33
N MET A 341 25.89 21.81 12.22
CA MET A 341 25.23 21.56 10.93
C MET A 341 24.47 20.23 10.86
N LYS A 342 24.82 19.24 11.69
CA LYS A 342 24.18 17.91 11.68
C LYS A 342 22.67 17.93 11.92
N ASN A 343 22.16 18.97 12.59
CA ASN A 343 20.74 19.11 12.91
C ASN A 343 20.15 20.28 12.13
N TYR A 344 19.14 20.02 11.28
CA TYR A 344 18.52 21.05 10.45
C TYR A 344 18.04 22.27 11.27
N ARG A 345 17.41 22.06 12.42
CA ARG A 345 16.91 23.16 13.27
C ARG A 345 18.02 24.02 13.87
N ILE A 346 19.14 23.41 14.24
CA ILE A 346 20.28 24.14 14.78
C ILE A 346 20.97 24.92 13.67
N TRP A 347 21.14 24.31 12.49
CA TRP A 347 21.63 24.97 11.30
C TRP A 347 20.76 26.17 10.91
N GLU A 348 19.43 25.96 10.88
CA GLU A 348 18.44 26.99 10.58
C GLU A 348 18.52 28.15 11.56
N ALA A 349 18.57 27.87 12.87
CA ALA A 349 18.71 28.90 13.90
C ALA A 349 20.01 29.70 13.74
N ASN A 350 21.15 29.03 13.51
CA ASN A 350 22.43 29.72 13.28
C ASN A 350 22.38 30.65 12.06
N ARG A 351 21.74 30.21 10.96
CA ARG A 351 21.55 31.04 9.77
C ARG A 351 20.63 32.23 10.05
N LYS A 352 19.56 32.03 10.81
CA LYS A 352 18.62 33.10 11.16
C LYS A 352 19.21 34.11 12.15
N ILE A 353 20.01 33.68 13.14
CA ILE A 353 20.74 34.60 14.04
C ILE A 353 21.68 35.50 13.24
N PHE A 354 22.36 34.94 12.23
CA PHE A 354 23.24 35.71 11.36
C PHE A 354 22.48 36.74 10.49
N LEU A 355 21.32 36.36 9.94
CA LEU A 355 20.55 37.21 9.02
C LEU A 355 19.64 38.22 9.73
N TYR A 356 19.08 37.84 10.88
CA TYR A 356 18.07 38.60 11.62
C TYR A 356 18.40 38.62 13.13
N PRO A 357 19.56 39.16 13.54
CA PRO A 357 19.99 39.17 14.93
C PRO A 357 18.99 39.87 15.87
N GLU A 358 18.18 40.79 15.36
CA GLU A 358 17.14 41.50 16.11
C GLU A 358 16.07 40.58 16.71
N ASN A 359 15.82 39.41 16.11
CA ASN A 359 14.84 38.46 16.64
C ASN A 359 15.38 37.65 17.84
N TRP A 360 16.70 37.62 18.03
CA TRP A 360 17.38 36.89 19.12
C TRP A 360 18.09 37.81 20.12
N ILE A 361 18.05 39.14 19.90
CA ILE A 361 18.69 40.09 20.82
C ILE A 361 17.77 40.34 22.02
N GLU A 362 18.17 39.83 23.17
CA GLU A 362 17.57 40.21 24.45
C GLU A 362 18.50 41.21 25.14
N PRO A 363 18.09 42.48 25.33
CA PRO A 363 18.95 43.49 25.96
C PRO A 363 19.47 43.09 27.34
N ALA A 364 18.72 42.25 28.05
CA ALA A 364 19.06 41.71 29.36
C ALA A 364 20.00 40.48 29.32
N LEU A 365 20.28 39.87 28.16
CA LEU A 365 21.20 38.72 28.05
C LEU A 365 22.52 39.07 27.35
N ARG A 366 22.75 40.36 27.09
CA ARG A 366 23.99 40.88 26.54
C ARG A 366 25.19 40.48 27.43
N ASP A 367 26.25 39.97 26.82
CA ASP A 367 27.46 39.46 27.49
C ASP A 367 28.49 40.57 27.76
N ASP A 368 28.57 41.57 26.90
CA ASP A 368 29.45 42.75 27.02
C ASP A 368 28.82 43.92 27.80
N LYS A 369 28.01 43.62 28.83
CA LYS A 369 27.43 44.65 29.70
C LYS A 369 28.51 45.39 30.49
N SER A 370 28.48 46.71 30.44
CA SER A 370 29.33 47.52 31.32
C SER A 370 28.93 47.33 32.80
N PRO A 371 29.86 47.46 33.77
CA PRO A 371 29.53 47.39 35.19
C PRO A 371 28.41 48.35 35.61
N PHE A 372 28.37 49.56 35.02
CA PHE A 372 27.30 50.54 35.26
C PHE A 372 25.93 50.07 34.78
N PHE A 373 25.88 49.30 33.70
CA PHE A 373 24.63 48.75 33.16
C PHE A 373 24.11 47.61 34.02
N VAL A 374 25.00 46.74 34.53
CA VAL A 374 24.64 45.66 35.47
C VAL A 374 24.11 46.23 36.79
N GLU A 375 24.73 47.28 37.32
CA GLU A 375 24.23 48.01 38.50
C GLU A 375 22.81 48.57 38.26
N LEU A 376 22.60 49.24 37.11
CA LEU A 376 21.30 49.79 36.75
C LEU A 376 20.23 48.70 36.61
N GLU A 377 20.57 47.58 35.97
CA GLU A 377 19.67 46.44 35.80
C GLU A 377 19.29 45.82 37.15
N ASN A 378 20.26 45.58 38.03
CA ASN A 378 20.02 45.09 39.38
C ASN A 378 19.13 46.06 40.19
N GLU A 379 19.36 47.36 40.10
CA GLU A 379 18.50 48.36 40.73
C GLU A 379 17.05 48.26 40.19
N LEU A 380 16.88 48.16 38.86
CA LEU A 380 15.56 48.08 38.23
C LEU A 380 14.82 46.77 38.56
N LEU A 381 15.54 45.67 38.78
CA LEU A 381 14.98 44.36 39.15
C LEU A 381 14.53 44.28 40.62
N GLN A 382 15.08 45.10 41.52
CA GLN A 382 14.86 45.03 42.97
C GLN A 382 13.52 45.61 43.50
N GLY A 383 12.61 46.10 42.65
CA GLY A 383 11.24 46.46 43.10
C GLY A 383 10.47 47.50 42.28
N LYS A 384 9.19 47.70 42.64
CA LYS A 384 8.15 48.47 41.93
C LYS A 384 8.69 49.76 41.29
N LEU A 385 8.55 49.88 39.97
CA LEU A 385 8.90 51.10 39.25
C LEU A 385 8.07 52.28 39.82
N PRO A 386 8.72 53.36 40.31
CA PRO A 386 7.99 54.48 40.90
C PRO A 386 7.17 55.21 39.83
N THR A 387 6.06 55.84 40.22
CA THR A 387 5.15 56.59 39.32
C THR A 387 5.80 57.74 38.54
N ARG A 388 6.98 58.22 38.98
CA ARG A 388 7.84 59.17 38.24
C ARG A 388 8.74 58.52 37.17
N GLY A 389 8.60 57.22 36.94
CA GLY A 389 9.39 56.43 36.00
C GLY A 389 10.83 56.16 36.48
N PRO A 390 11.65 55.44 35.69
CA PRO A 390 13.02 55.06 36.05
C PRO A 390 14.03 56.23 36.04
N ARG A 391 13.56 57.46 35.79
CA ARG A 391 14.37 58.67 35.54
C ARG A 391 15.47 58.94 36.60
N PRO A 392 15.24 58.76 37.92
CA PRO A 392 16.28 58.98 38.93
C PRO A 392 17.41 57.94 38.87
N ARG A 393 17.06 56.67 38.60
CA ARG A 393 18.02 55.55 38.52
C ARG A 393 18.88 55.66 37.25
N CYS A 394 18.25 56.02 36.12
CA CYS A 394 18.96 56.32 34.87
C CYS A 394 19.89 57.53 35.01
N ALA A 395 19.49 58.58 35.74
CA ALA A 395 20.31 59.77 35.95
C ALA A 395 21.59 59.49 36.77
N THR A 396 21.52 58.60 37.76
CA THR A 396 22.68 58.18 38.55
C THR A 396 23.70 57.42 37.68
N THR A 397 23.21 56.48 36.88
CA THR A 397 24.03 55.73 35.92
C THR A 397 24.66 56.66 34.88
N TRP A 398 23.89 57.61 34.34
CA TRP A 398 24.39 58.63 33.42
C TRP A 398 25.57 59.43 34.01
N ARG A 399 25.43 59.94 35.25
CA ARG A 399 26.51 60.70 35.92
C ARG A 399 27.78 59.87 36.09
N ARG A 400 27.65 58.58 36.44
CA ARG A 400 28.79 57.65 36.56
C ARG A 400 29.47 57.43 35.21
N CYS A 401 28.71 57.21 34.14
CA CYS A 401 29.23 57.11 32.77
C CYS A 401 29.96 58.40 32.35
N THR A 402 29.38 59.58 32.57
CA THR A 402 30.01 60.89 32.24
C THR A 402 31.32 61.10 32.99
N ARG A 403 31.41 60.64 34.24
CA ARG A 403 32.65 60.71 35.03
C ARG A 403 33.75 59.83 34.44
N CYS A 404 33.41 58.65 33.92
CA CYS A 404 34.38 57.80 33.22
C CYS A 404 34.82 58.38 31.88
N THR A 405 33.92 58.94 31.07
CA THR A 405 34.29 59.51 29.76
C THR A 405 35.21 60.73 29.89
N THR A 406 35.02 61.54 30.94
CA THR A 406 35.82 62.74 31.23
C THR A 406 37.14 62.49 31.98
N SER A 407 37.38 61.26 32.44
CA SER A 407 38.60 60.90 33.16
C SER A 407 39.84 60.85 32.24
N ARG A 408 40.99 61.39 32.70
CA ARG A 408 42.26 61.29 31.97
C ARG A 408 42.91 59.91 32.19
N TRP A 409 43.52 59.38 31.14
CA TRP A 409 44.36 58.19 31.22
C TRP A 409 45.61 58.49 32.07
N SER A 410 45.95 57.56 32.96
CA SER A 410 47.16 57.64 33.81
C SER A 410 48.36 56.93 33.19
N GLY A 411 48.16 55.97 32.31
CA GLY A 411 49.20 55.17 31.66
C GLY A 411 48.62 53.93 30.96
N CYS A 412 49.39 53.32 30.05
CA CYS A 412 49.04 52.13 29.30
C CYS A 412 50.15 51.08 29.37
N ILE A 413 49.78 49.82 29.51
CA ILE A 413 50.69 48.67 29.48
C ILE A 413 50.32 47.83 28.26
N THR A 414 51.30 47.55 27.42
CA THR A 414 51.16 46.64 26.27
C THR A 414 51.90 45.35 26.57
N THR A 415 51.20 44.22 26.49
CA THR A 415 51.78 42.88 26.59
C THR A 415 51.79 42.24 25.21
N SER A 416 52.98 41.87 24.73
CA SER A 416 53.19 41.27 23.40
C SER A 416 54.12 40.06 23.47
N THR A 417 53.58 38.92 23.90
CA THR A 417 54.25 37.60 23.81
C THR A 417 53.47 36.59 22.96
N THR A 418 52.39 37.03 22.31
CA THR A 418 51.61 36.24 21.33
C THR A 418 51.29 37.10 20.11
N THR A 419 50.95 36.48 18.98
CA THR A 419 50.53 37.07 17.68
C THR A 419 49.37 38.08 17.75
N ARG A 420 48.86 38.39 18.94
CA ARG A 420 47.90 39.46 19.24
C ARG A 420 48.35 40.23 20.49
N PRO A 421 48.87 41.47 20.35
CA PRO A 421 49.18 42.31 21.50
C PRO A 421 47.90 42.79 22.19
N SER A 422 47.88 42.79 23.52
CA SER A 422 46.81 43.40 24.33
C SER A 422 47.34 44.62 25.06
N THR A 423 46.67 45.76 24.90
CA THR A 423 47.00 47.01 25.61
C THR A 423 45.93 47.30 26.64
N THR A 424 46.33 47.36 27.91
CA THR A 424 45.45 47.74 29.04
C THR A 424 45.85 49.12 29.52
N CYS A 425 44.92 50.07 29.44
CA CYS A 425 45.13 51.45 29.88
C CYS A 425 44.34 51.71 31.17
N ARG A 426 44.92 52.44 32.12
CA ARG A 426 44.28 52.75 33.41
C ARG A 426 43.84 54.20 33.45
N ARG A 427 42.61 54.48 33.91
CA ARG A 427 42.07 55.84 34.12
C ARG A 427 42.26 56.29 35.57
N ARG A 428 42.47 57.61 35.77
CA ARG A 428 42.76 58.19 37.10
C ARG A 428 41.59 58.16 38.10
N SER A 429 40.35 57.98 37.66
CA SER A 429 39.18 57.92 38.55
C SER A 429 38.92 56.50 39.05
N THR A 430 38.87 56.31 40.38
CA THR A 430 38.50 55.05 41.04
C THR A 430 37.09 54.62 40.62
N GLY A 431 36.99 53.46 39.95
CA GLY A 431 35.73 52.88 39.46
C GLY A 431 35.62 52.73 37.94
N CYS A 432 36.53 53.32 37.15
CA CYS A 432 36.54 53.19 35.69
C CYS A 432 37.63 52.20 35.24
N MET A 433 37.42 50.90 35.44
CA MET A 433 38.28 49.90 34.82
C MET A 433 37.80 49.63 33.39
N SER A 434 38.69 49.71 32.42
CA SER A 434 38.44 49.16 31.09
C SER A 434 38.62 47.65 31.17
N SER A 435 37.54 46.88 31.24
CA SER A 435 37.54 45.56 30.63
C SER A 435 37.75 45.77 29.12
N GLY A 436 38.59 44.94 28.50
CA GLY A 436 39.13 45.15 27.15
C GLY A 436 38.11 45.64 26.12
N ALA A 437 38.53 46.56 25.26
CA ALA A 437 37.70 47.11 24.20
C ALA A 437 37.09 45.97 23.34
N PRO A 438 35.77 46.00 23.04
CA PRO A 438 35.23 45.18 21.98
C PRO A 438 35.82 45.65 20.65
N ARG A 439 36.31 44.70 19.83
CA ARG A 439 36.84 45.00 18.50
C ARG A 439 35.79 45.73 17.66
N PRO A 440 36.17 46.72 16.83
CA PRO A 440 35.33 47.11 15.72
C PRO A 440 35.20 45.92 14.78
N ILE A 441 33.98 45.61 14.35
CA ILE A 441 33.73 44.78 13.16
C ILE A 441 34.46 45.48 12.00
N PRO A 442 35.37 44.82 11.26
CA PRO A 442 36.06 45.49 10.16
C PRO A 442 35.04 45.83 9.07
N ARG A 443 34.79 47.13 8.86
CA ARG A 443 34.25 47.62 7.59
C ARG A 443 35.39 47.60 6.57
N PRO A 444 35.18 47.11 5.34
CA PRO A 444 36.19 47.22 4.29
C PRO A 444 36.29 48.70 3.88
N THR A 445 37.40 49.36 4.23
CA THR A 445 37.74 50.67 3.69
C THR A 445 38.58 50.49 2.44
N SER A 446 37.99 50.73 1.28
CA SER A 446 38.73 51.04 0.05
C SER A 446 39.41 52.39 0.21
N THR A 447 40.73 52.45 0.11
CA THR A 447 41.44 53.72 -0.04
C THR A 447 42.36 53.59 -1.24
N ALA A 448 41.89 54.17 -2.35
CA ALA A 448 42.71 54.43 -3.53
C ALA A 448 43.67 55.59 -3.19
N ALA A 449 44.96 55.40 -3.46
CA ALA A 449 45.95 56.46 -3.50
C ALA A 449 46.49 56.52 -4.93
N SER A 450 46.30 57.68 -5.58
CA SER A 450 46.76 58.01 -6.91
C SER A 450 47.76 59.16 -6.86
N THR A 451 48.96 58.98 -7.41
CA THR A 451 49.91 59.97 -7.94
C THR A 451 51.13 59.18 -8.43
N SER A 452 51.80 59.41 -9.56
CA SER A 452 51.65 60.20 -10.78
C SER A 452 52.84 59.78 -11.68
N THR A 453 52.62 59.51 -12.97
CA THR A 453 53.62 59.16 -13.99
C THR A 453 54.43 60.38 -14.46
N PRO A 454 55.60 60.23 -15.11
CA PRO A 454 55.69 60.03 -16.58
C PRO A 454 56.86 59.08 -16.97
N GLY A 455 57.05 58.51 -18.16
CA GLY A 455 56.39 58.53 -19.47
C GLY A 455 57.32 57.86 -20.51
N CYS A 456 56.71 57.18 -21.51
CA CYS A 456 57.19 56.89 -22.87
C CYS A 456 58.25 55.79 -23.18
N GLY A 457 57.85 54.84 -24.06
CA GLY A 457 58.77 54.05 -24.92
C GLY A 457 58.29 52.63 -25.28
N ARG A 458 57.50 52.46 -26.34
CA ARG A 458 57.09 51.18 -27.01
C ARG A 458 58.15 50.72 -28.05
N PRO A 459 58.02 49.57 -28.77
CA PRO A 459 57.32 48.29 -28.54
C PRO A 459 58.16 47.03 -28.92
N GLY A 460 57.71 45.81 -28.57
CA GLY A 460 58.27 44.57 -29.14
C GLY A 460 57.60 43.26 -28.69
N SER A 461 56.70 42.75 -29.54
CA SER A 461 56.38 41.33 -29.81
C SER A 461 56.16 40.27 -28.70
N VAL A 462 54.92 39.75 -28.69
CA VAL A 462 54.52 38.31 -28.63
C VAL A 462 54.65 37.53 -27.31
N SER A 463 53.51 37.27 -26.66
CA SER A 463 52.99 35.94 -26.27
C SER A 463 51.83 36.10 -25.28
N THR A 464 50.61 35.71 -25.67
CA THR A 464 49.42 35.85 -24.82
C THR A 464 49.09 34.51 -24.17
N SER A 465 49.63 34.27 -22.97
CA SER A 465 49.10 33.30 -22.01
C SER A 465 48.07 33.99 -21.11
N ILE A 466 46.78 33.68 -21.26
CA ILE A 466 45.71 34.22 -20.43
C ILE A 466 45.51 33.31 -19.21
N SER A 467 45.97 33.77 -18.06
CA SER A 467 45.39 33.43 -16.76
C SER A 467 44.25 34.42 -16.46
N PRO A 468 43.05 33.98 -16.07
CA PRO A 468 42.01 34.90 -15.64
C PRO A 468 42.12 35.20 -14.15
N VAL A 469 42.23 36.50 -13.87
CA VAL A 469 41.98 37.16 -12.60
C VAL A 469 40.56 36.89 -12.13
N SER A 470 40.42 36.66 -10.83
CA SER A 470 39.17 36.51 -10.09
C SER A 470 38.26 37.74 -10.27
N THR A 471 37.12 37.54 -10.93
CA THR A 471 36.02 38.51 -10.95
C THR A 471 34.88 37.96 -10.08
N SER A 472 34.53 38.72 -9.05
CA SER A 472 33.32 38.60 -8.25
C SER A 472 32.03 38.82 -9.07
N CYS A 473 30.97 38.09 -8.70
CA CYS A 473 29.54 38.30 -9.03
C CYS A 473 29.04 38.03 -10.46
N ARG A 474 28.41 36.85 -10.67
CA ARG A 474 27.05 36.64 -11.23
C ARG A 474 26.87 35.18 -11.67
N TRP A 475 25.98 34.44 -11.01
CA TRP A 475 25.15 33.42 -11.64
C TRP A 475 23.75 33.47 -11.00
N CYS A 476 22.84 34.19 -11.66
CA CYS A 476 21.42 33.86 -11.66
C CYS A 476 21.28 32.53 -12.40
N ILE A 477 20.64 31.53 -11.80
CA ILE A 477 20.02 30.45 -12.56
C ILE A 477 18.51 30.74 -12.58
N THR A 478 18.07 31.23 -13.72
CA THR A 478 16.67 31.24 -14.16
C THR A 478 16.33 29.83 -14.63
N VAL A 479 15.54 29.07 -13.86
CA VAL A 479 14.96 27.81 -14.35
C VAL A 479 13.73 28.17 -15.19
N ARG A 480 13.88 28.06 -16.52
CA ARG A 480 12.78 28.15 -17.48
C ARG A 480 12.08 26.78 -17.50
N CYS A 481 10.89 26.71 -16.90
CA CYS A 481 9.94 25.63 -17.17
C CYS A 481 9.49 25.70 -18.63
N THR A 482 9.68 24.62 -19.37
CA THR A 482 8.88 24.33 -20.58
C THR A 482 8.28 22.95 -20.42
N CYS A 483 6.95 22.96 -20.30
CA CYS A 483 6.07 21.81 -20.35
C CYS A 483 6.28 21.02 -21.64
N PHE A 484 6.36 19.70 -21.53
CA PHE A 484 5.85 18.82 -22.57
C PHE A 484 4.60 18.14 -22.01
N GLY A 485 3.47 18.44 -22.65
CA GLY A 485 2.24 17.70 -22.49
C GLY A 485 2.19 16.59 -23.54
N TRP A 486 1.62 15.45 -23.10
CA TRP A 486 1.40 14.18 -23.81
C TRP A 486 2.64 13.31 -24.03
#